data_AF-A0A6S6X9L3-F1
#
_entry.id   AF-A0A6S6X9L3-F1
#
_cell.length_a   1.000
_cell.length_b   1.000
_cell.length_c   1.000
_cell.angle_alpha   90.00
_cell.angle_beta   90.00
_cell.angle_gamma   90.00
#
_symmetry.space_group_name_H-M   'P 1'
#
loop_
_entity.id
_entity.type
_entity.pdbx_description
1 polymer ?
#
loop_
_entity_poly.entity_id
_entity_poly.type
_entity_poly.pdbx_seq_one_letter_code
_entity_poly.pdbx_strand_id
1 'polypeptide(L)'
;MDTLTKTKAVFTAVVGVLASWLGELAVPMLVLVICNLIDYVTGLAAASKRGQKISSYRGIQGIAKKVCMWLLVAVGAVLDWLLSYAGDKLGMTIHLPMLIASLVAVWLICNELISILENIGDIGVPLPGFLGRLVSMLKSKVDAQVPDDTSDKK
;
A
#
# COMPACT_ATOMS: atom_id res chain seq x y z
N MET A 1 -9.49 -18.86 -28.26
CA MET A 1 -8.48 -19.20 -27.22
C MET A 1 -7.22 -18.36 -27.36
N ASP A 2 -6.80 -18.04 -28.59
CA ASP A 2 -5.55 -17.29 -28.87
C ASP A 2 -5.48 -15.87 -28.29
N THR A 3 -6.58 -15.12 -28.26
CA THR A 3 -6.60 -13.77 -27.68
C THR A 3 -6.39 -13.78 -26.17
N LEU A 4 -7.03 -14.70 -25.45
CA LEU A 4 -6.84 -14.88 -24.01
C LEU A 4 -5.40 -15.27 -23.68
N THR A 5 -4.81 -16.18 -24.45
CA THR A 5 -3.42 -16.62 -24.26
C THR A 5 -2.43 -15.50 -24.55
N LYS A 6 -2.64 -14.71 -25.62
CA LYS A 6 -1.84 -13.52 -25.92
C LYS A 6 -1.94 -12.47 -24.82
N THR A 7 -3.14 -12.17 -24.34
CA THR A 7 -3.33 -11.21 -23.24
C THR A 7 -2.64 -11.68 -21.96
N LYS A 8 -2.76 -12.97 -21.60
CA LYS A 8 -2.04 -13.55 -20.45
C LYS A 8 -0.53 -13.46 -20.64
N ALA A 9 -0.02 -13.80 -21.82
CA ALA A 9 1.40 -13.76 -22.12
C ALA A 9 1.99 -12.34 -22.01
N VAL A 10 1.29 -11.33 -22.57
CA VAL A 10 1.71 -9.92 -22.46
C VAL A 10 1.68 -9.48 -21.00
N PHE A 11 0.63 -9.80 -20.25
CA PHE A 11 0.53 -9.47 -18.83
C PHE A 11 1.67 -10.09 -18.01
N THR A 12 1.92 -11.39 -18.18
CA THR A 12 3.00 -12.09 -17.48
C THR A 12 4.37 -11.54 -17.87
N ALA A 13 4.59 -11.19 -19.13
CA ALA A 13 5.85 -10.57 -19.58
C ALA A 13 6.06 -9.20 -18.92
N VAL A 14 5.05 -8.34 -18.90
CA VAL A 14 5.12 -7.01 -18.27
C VAL A 14 5.38 -7.14 -16.77
N VAL A 15 4.63 -8.00 -16.08
CA VAL A 15 4.83 -8.24 -14.64
C VAL A 15 6.23 -8.82 -14.37
N GLY A 16 6.70 -9.76 -15.21
CA GLY A 16 8.03 -10.34 -15.08
C GLY A 16 9.15 -9.31 -15.26
N VAL A 17 9.04 -8.42 -16.26
CA VAL A 17 10.00 -7.34 -16.47
C VAL A 17 9.99 -6.37 -15.28
N LEU A 18 8.81 -5.93 -14.82
CA LEU A 18 8.70 -5.03 -13.67
C LEU A 18 9.25 -5.67 -12.38
N ALA A 19 8.93 -6.94 -12.12
CA ALA A 19 9.45 -7.67 -10.98
C ALA A 19 10.99 -7.81 -11.05
N SER A 20 11.53 -8.12 -12.23
CA SER A 20 12.97 -8.19 -12.42
C SER A 20 13.67 -6.84 -12.21
N TRP A 21 13.02 -5.74 -12.59
CA TRP A 21 13.56 -4.40 -12.41
C TRP A 21 13.49 -3.92 -10.96
N LEU A 22 12.44 -4.29 -10.23
CA LEU A 22 12.28 -3.96 -8.81
C LEU A 22 13.19 -4.79 -7.89
N GLY A 23 13.66 -5.96 -8.33
CA GLY A 23 14.52 -6.84 -7.54
C GLY A 23 13.87 -7.24 -6.22
N GLU A 24 14.56 -7.02 -5.10
CA GLU A 24 14.09 -7.35 -3.74
C GLU A 24 12.79 -6.61 -3.35
N LEU A 25 12.54 -5.44 -3.98
CA LEU A 25 11.33 -4.65 -3.74
C LEU A 25 10.09 -5.22 -4.46
N ALA A 26 10.25 -6.22 -5.34
CA ALA A 26 9.16 -6.79 -6.12
C ALA A 26 8.07 -7.43 -5.25
N VAL A 27 8.45 -8.16 -4.20
CA VAL A 27 7.49 -8.85 -3.32
C VAL A 27 6.66 -7.85 -2.51
N PRO A 28 7.24 -6.89 -1.76
CA PRO A 28 6.46 -5.87 -1.06
C PRO A 28 5.54 -5.08 -1.98
N MET A 29 6.03 -4.70 -3.18
CA MET A 29 5.22 -3.94 -4.13
C MET A 29 4.04 -4.76 -4.68
N LEU A 30 4.25 -6.04 -5.00
CA LEU A 30 3.19 -6.92 -5.47
C LEU A 30 2.08 -7.07 -4.42
N VAL A 31 2.45 -7.29 -3.16
CA VAL A 31 1.50 -7.39 -2.05
C VAL A 31 0.74 -6.07 -1.89
N LEU A 32 1.42 -4.92 -1.95
CA LEU A 32 0.79 -3.60 -1.87
C LEU A 32 -0.23 -3.37 -2.99
N VAL A 33 0.08 -3.77 -4.23
CA VAL A 33 -0.86 -3.70 -5.37
C VAL A 33 -2.11 -4.55 -5.10
N ILE A 34 -1.92 -5.77 -4.62
CA ILE A 34 -3.03 -6.69 -4.32
C ILE A 34 -3.90 -6.12 -3.19
N CYS A 35 -3.31 -5.60 -2.12
CA CYS A 35 -4.04 -4.96 -1.04
C CYS A 35 -4.85 -3.75 -1.53
N ASN A 36 -4.26 -2.88 -2.35
CA ASN A 36 -4.97 -1.74 -2.96
C ASN A 36 -6.18 -2.18 -3.80
N LEU A 37 -6.03 -3.26 -4.57
CA LEU A 37 -7.11 -3.81 -5.39
C LEU A 37 -8.24 -4.36 -4.54
N ILE A 38 -7.91 -5.18 -3.53
CA ILE A 38 -8.89 -5.73 -2.58
C ILE A 38 -9.61 -4.59 -1.86
N ASP A 39 -8.87 -3.61 -1.34
CA ASP A 39 -9.44 -2.48 -0.62
C ASP A 39 -10.43 -1.71 -1.49
N TYR A 40 -10.07 -1.42 -2.74
CA TYR A 40 -10.95 -0.73 -3.67
C TYR A 40 -12.25 -1.51 -3.92
N VAL A 41 -12.16 -2.82 -4.17
CA VAL A 41 -13.33 -3.68 -4.38
C VAL A 41 -14.20 -3.73 -3.12
N THR A 42 -13.60 -3.89 -1.94
CA THR A 42 -14.34 -3.92 -0.67
C THR A 42 -14.97 -2.57 -0.34
N GLY A 43 -14.29 -1.45 -0.65
CA GLY A 43 -14.80 -0.11 -0.44
C GLY A 43 -16.00 0.21 -1.33
N LEU A 44 -16.00 -0.26 -2.58
CA LEU A 44 -17.17 -0.17 -3.46
C LEU A 44 -18.37 -0.97 -2.93
N ALA A 45 -18.13 -2.20 -2.45
CA ALA A 45 -19.17 -3.03 -1.85
C ALA A 45 -19.74 -2.41 -0.56
N ALA A 46 -18.89 -1.89 0.32
CA ALA A 46 -19.28 -1.18 1.53
C ALA A 46 -20.08 0.10 1.22
N ALA A 47 -19.66 0.89 0.23
CA ALA A 47 -20.36 2.10 -0.19
C ALA A 47 -21.79 1.81 -0.68
N SER A 48 -21.98 0.71 -1.43
CA SER A 48 -23.30 0.25 -1.86
C SER A 48 -24.21 -0.10 -0.68
N LYS A 49 -23.69 -0.79 0.34
CA LYS A 49 -24.43 -1.13 1.56
C LYS A 49 -24.79 0.09 2.42
N ARG A 50 -23.95 1.11 2.44
CA ARG A 50 -24.19 2.38 3.16
C ARG A 50 -25.18 3.32 2.46
N GLY A 51 -25.70 2.95 1.28
CA GLY A 51 -26.59 3.82 0.49
C GLY A 51 -25.93 5.11 0.00
N GLN A 52 -24.60 5.18 0.02
CA GLN A 52 -23.87 6.36 -0.45
C GLN A 52 -23.91 6.40 -1.97
N LYS A 53 -24.14 7.60 -2.54
CA LYS A 53 -23.97 7.81 -3.99
C LYS A 53 -22.51 7.56 -4.34
N ILE A 54 -22.25 6.46 -5.05
CA ILE A 54 -20.93 6.14 -5.59
C ILE A 54 -20.63 7.18 -6.67
N SER A 55 -19.96 8.27 -6.30
CA SER A 55 -19.48 9.25 -7.25
C SER A 55 -18.09 8.81 -7.73
N SER A 56 -17.93 8.74 -9.06
CA SER A 56 -16.64 8.44 -9.67
C SER A 56 -15.53 9.39 -9.18
N TYR A 57 -15.91 10.64 -8.86
CA TYR A 57 -15.01 11.65 -8.32
C TYR A 57 -14.40 11.26 -6.96
N ARG A 58 -15.20 10.74 -6.02
CA ARG A 58 -14.68 10.26 -4.73
C ARG A 58 -13.78 9.03 -4.91
N GLY A 59 -14.15 8.11 -5.80
CA GLY A 59 -13.33 6.93 -6.10
C GLY A 59 -11.97 7.30 -6.70
N ILE A 60 -11.95 8.24 -7.65
CA ILE A 60 -10.72 8.75 -8.28
C ILE A 60 -9.82 9.45 -7.25
N GLN A 61 -10.39 10.26 -6.35
CA GLN A 61 -9.61 10.89 -5.28
C GLN A 61 -8.97 9.87 -4.33
N GLY A 62 -9.68 8.79 -3.99
CA GLY A 62 -9.15 7.70 -3.17
C GLY A 62 -7.97 7.00 -3.85
N ILE A 63 -8.13 6.65 -5.13
CA ILE A 63 -7.05 6.03 -5.93
C ILE A 63 -5.86 6.98 -6.05
N ALA A 64 -6.09 8.26 -6.35
CA ALA A 64 -5.02 9.26 -6.46
C ALA A 64 -4.21 9.36 -5.17
N LYS A 65 -4.87 9.38 -3.99
CA LYS A 65 -4.17 9.38 -2.70
C LYS A 65 -3.28 8.15 -2.52
N LYS A 66 -3.75 6.97 -2.90
CA LYS A 66 -2.97 5.71 -2.81
C LYS A 66 -1.79 5.69 -3.77
N VAL A 67 -1.97 6.20 -4.98
CA VAL A 67 -0.86 6.37 -5.94
C VAL A 67 0.17 7.36 -5.39
N CYS A 68 -0.24 8.46 -4.76
CA CYS A 68 0.68 9.37 -4.09
C CYS A 68 1.42 8.68 -2.92
N MET A 69 0.79 7.74 -2.20
CA MET A 69 1.49 6.98 -1.15
C MET A 69 2.63 6.12 -1.71
N TRP A 70 2.56 5.67 -2.96
CA TRP A 70 3.65 4.91 -3.59
C TRP A 70 4.91 5.75 -3.79
N LEU A 71 4.77 7.08 -3.83
CA LEU A 71 5.94 7.98 -3.82
C LEU A 71 6.76 7.83 -2.54
N LEU A 72 6.15 7.43 -1.41
CA LEU A 72 6.90 7.16 -0.18
C LEU A 72 7.83 5.94 -0.33
N VAL A 73 7.39 4.91 -1.05
CA VAL A 73 8.25 3.76 -1.37
C VAL A 73 9.41 4.19 -2.27
N ALA A 74 9.14 5.06 -3.25
CA ALA A 74 10.20 5.64 -4.09
C ALA A 74 11.19 6.49 -3.28
N VAL A 75 10.71 7.28 -2.32
CA VAL A 75 11.58 8.03 -1.38
C VAL A 75 12.42 7.07 -0.55
N GLY A 76 11.84 5.99 -0.03
CA GLY A 76 12.58 4.94 0.69
C GLY A 76 13.69 4.32 -0.17
N ALA A 77 13.38 4.02 -1.45
CA ALA A 77 14.35 3.49 -2.39
C ALA A 77 15.51 4.48 -2.69
N VAL A 78 15.21 5.78 -2.77
CA VAL A 78 16.25 6.81 -2.89
C VAL A 78 17.16 6.83 -1.65
N LEU A 79 16.60 6.67 -0.45
CA LEU A 79 17.39 6.60 0.79
C LEU A 79 18.28 5.36 0.82
N ASP A 80 17.76 4.19 0.45
CA ASP A 80 18.55 2.95 0.35
C ASP A 80 19.73 3.11 -0.63
N TRP A 81 19.50 3.78 -1.76
CA TRP A 81 20.54 4.08 -2.74
C TRP A 81 21.61 5.04 -2.20
N LEU A 82 21.21 6.12 -1.54
CA LEU A 82 22.13 7.08 -0.92
C LEU A 82 22.98 6.43 0.18
N LEU A 83 22.38 5.53 0.97
CA LEU A 83 23.07 4.82 2.04
C LEU A 83 24.12 3.85 1.48
N SER A 84 23.77 3.14 0.41
CA SER A 84 24.70 2.27 -0.33
C SER A 84 25.87 3.08 -0.93
N TYR A 85 25.57 4.21 -1.57
CA TYR A 85 26.58 5.12 -2.10
C TYR A 85 27.53 5.65 -1.02
N ALA A 86 27.00 6.05 0.14
CA ALA A 86 27.83 6.51 1.25
C ALA A 86 28.73 5.39 1.81
N GLY A 87 28.21 4.17 1.96
CA GLY A 87 28.97 2.99 2.39
C GLY A 87 30.15 2.70 1.47
N ASP A 88 29.90 2.69 0.16
CA ASP A 88 30.94 2.48 -0.86
C ASP A 88 32.06 3.53 -0.77
N LYS A 89 31.71 4.80 -0.53
CA LYS A 89 32.70 5.88 -0.36
C LYS A 89 33.50 5.77 0.94
N LEU A 90 32.96 5.14 1.96
CA LEU A 90 33.64 4.88 3.23
C LEU A 90 34.47 3.58 3.21
N GLY A 91 34.51 2.86 2.08
CA GLY A 91 35.21 1.58 1.96
C GLY A 91 34.51 0.44 2.71
N MET A 92 33.24 0.61 3.11
CA MET A 92 32.43 -0.41 3.75
C MET A 92 31.50 -1.05 2.72
N THR A 93 31.63 -2.35 2.50
CA THR A 93 30.69 -3.12 1.69
C THR A 93 29.41 -3.35 2.50
N ILE A 94 28.47 -2.43 2.38
CA ILE A 94 27.17 -2.51 3.04
C ILE A 94 26.15 -3.04 2.02
N HIS A 95 25.74 -4.29 2.19
CA HIS A 95 24.68 -4.89 1.37
C HIS A 95 23.32 -4.68 2.07
N LEU A 96 22.64 -3.58 1.76
CA LEU A 96 21.29 -3.30 2.25
C LEU A 96 20.28 -3.51 1.11
N PRO A 97 19.53 -4.63 1.11
CA PRO A 97 18.61 -4.98 0.03
C PRO A 97 17.33 -4.13 0.09
N MET A 98 17.43 -2.84 -0.26
CA MET A 98 16.29 -1.90 -0.30
C MET A 98 15.46 -1.94 1.00
N LEU A 99 16.15 -1.88 2.14
CA LEU A 99 15.58 -2.09 3.47
C LEU A 99 14.53 -1.04 3.80
N ILE A 100 14.84 0.24 3.59
CA ILE A 100 13.97 1.36 3.93
C ILE A 100 12.72 1.33 3.05
N ALA A 101 12.87 1.15 1.73
CA ALA A 101 11.76 1.00 0.79
C ALA A 101 10.82 -0.15 1.18
N SER A 102 11.39 -1.29 1.58
CA SER A 102 10.63 -2.47 2.00
C SER A 102 9.84 -2.21 3.30
N LEU A 103 10.45 -1.53 4.29
CA LEU A 103 9.76 -1.14 5.52
C LEU A 103 8.61 -0.17 5.26
N VAL A 104 8.82 0.83 4.39
CA VAL A 104 7.76 1.76 3.99
C VAL A 104 6.63 1.01 3.27
N ALA A 105 6.95 0.07 2.37
CA ALA A 105 5.95 -0.75 1.71
C ALA A 105 5.14 -1.61 2.69
N VAL A 106 5.79 -2.25 3.67
CA VAL A 106 5.12 -3.01 4.74
C VAL A 106 4.20 -2.11 5.56
N TRP A 107 4.66 -0.90 5.91
CA TRP A 107 3.84 0.08 6.63
C TRP A 107 2.58 0.46 5.82
N LEU A 108 2.72 0.71 4.51
CA LEU A 108 1.58 0.99 3.63
C LEU A 108 0.63 -0.21 3.52
N ILE A 109 1.16 -1.44 3.41
CA ILE A 109 0.35 -2.66 3.40
C ILE A 109 -0.50 -2.75 4.68
N CYS A 110 0.09 -2.48 5.85
CA CYS A 110 -0.66 -2.46 7.10
C CYS A 110 -1.81 -1.45 7.08
N ASN A 111 -1.61 -0.26 6.52
CA ASN A 111 -2.68 0.74 6.36
C ASN A 111 -3.80 0.24 5.44
N GLU A 112 -3.45 -0.43 4.34
CA GLU A 112 -4.44 -1.02 3.42
C GLU A 112 -5.21 -2.18 4.07
N LEU A 113 -4.56 -3.01 4.88
CA LEU A 113 -5.22 -4.08 5.63
C LEU A 113 -6.24 -3.52 6.64
N ILE A 114 -5.92 -2.41 7.31
CA ILE A 114 -6.86 -1.72 8.21
C ILE A 114 -8.10 -1.26 7.42
N SER A 115 -7.90 -0.61 6.27
CA SER A 115 -8.98 -0.12 5.40
C SER A 115 -9.88 -1.28 4.90
N ILE A 116 -9.28 -2.41 4.51
CA ILE A 116 -10.01 -3.62 4.10
C ILE A 116 -10.88 -4.15 5.25
N LEU A 117 -10.31 -4.24 6.45
CA LEU A 117 -11.04 -4.73 7.61
C LEU A 117 -12.22 -3.82 7.99
N GLU A 118 -12.04 -2.50 7.90
CA GLU A 118 -13.14 -1.53 8.07
C GLU A 118 -14.25 -1.79 7.03
N ASN A 119 -13.89 -1.89 5.74
CA ASN A 119 -14.84 -2.16 4.65
C ASN A 119 -15.58 -3.50 4.81
N ILE A 120 -14.90 -4.55 5.26
CA ILE A 120 -15.51 -5.87 5.53
C ILE A 120 -16.56 -5.78 6.65
N GLY A 121 -16.23 -5.07 7.73
CA GLY A 121 -17.18 -4.81 8.83
C GLY A 121 -18.42 -4.07 8.34
N ASP A 122 -18.25 -3.07 7.47
CA ASP A 122 -19.35 -2.29 6.89
C ASP A 122 -20.28 -3.10 5.97
N ILE A 123 -19.75 -4.13 5.31
CA ILE A 123 -20.55 -5.04 4.47
C ILE A 123 -21.46 -5.94 5.34
N GLY A 124 -21.21 -6.02 6.65
CA GLY A 124 -21.95 -6.84 7.60
C GLY A 124 -21.36 -8.22 7.82
N VAL A 125 -20.10 -8.44 7.43
CA VAL A 125 -19.39 -9.69 7.72
C VAL A 125 -18.97 -9.66 9.20
N PRO A 126 -19.36 -10.66 10.01
CA PRO A 126 -19.00 -10.68 11.43
C PRO A 126 -17.49 -10.88 11.58
N LEU A 127 -16.79 -9.81 11.96
CA LEU A 127 -15.37 -9.87 12.28
C LEU A 127 -15.20 -10.52 13.66
N PRO A 128 -14.32 -11.54 13.81
CA PRO A 128 -13.98 -12.07 15.11
C PRO A 128 -13.43 -10.95 16.01
N GLY A 129 -13.81 -10.95 17.29
CA GLY A 129 -13.52 -9.84 18.21
C GLY A 129 -12.02 -9.52 18.41
N PHE A 130 -11.11 -10.42 18.03
CA PHE A 130 -9.67 -10.10 18.00
C PHE A 130 -9.31 -9.15 16.85
N LEU A 131 -9.92 -9.29 15.66
CA LEU A 131 -9.66 -8.41 14.51
C LEU A 131 -10.21 -7.00 14.76
N GLY A 132 -11.41 -6.90 15.32
CA GLY A 132 -11.99 -5.59 15.67
C GLY A 132 -11.12 -4.82 16.68
N ARG A 133 -10.59 -5.52 17.70
CA ARG A 133 -9.65 -4.93 18.67
C ARG A 133 -8.29 -4.61 18.06
N LEU A 134 -7.80 -5.46 17.16
CA LEU A 134 -6.53 -5.23 16.48
C LEU A 134 -6.60 -3.98 15.59
N VAL A 135 -7.68 -3.83 14.83
CA VAL A 135 -7.94 -2.65 13.99
C VAL A 135 -8.00 -1.38 14.83
N SER A 136 -8.75 -1.38 15.94
CA SER A 136 -8.86 -0.19 16.80
C SER A 136 -7.53 0.17 17.45
N MET A 137 -6.77 -0.80 17.94
CA MET A 137 -5.45 -0.58 18.52
C MET A 137 -4.42 -0.08 17.51
N LEU A 138 -4.42 -0.64 16.30
CA LEU A 138 -3.50 -0.23 15.23
C LEU A 138 -3.81 1.20 14.79
N LYS A 139 -5.08 1.54 14.58
CA LYS A 139 -5.50 2.91 14.25
C LYS A 139 -5.06 3.92 15.30
N SER A 140 -5.35 3.64 16.58
CA SER A 140 -4.92 4.51 17.67
C SER A 140 -3.40 4.69 17.75
N LYS A 141 -2.60 3.69 17.39
CA LYS A 141 -1.13 3.80 17.40
C LYS A 141 -0.56 4.49 16.17
N VAL A 142 -1.17 4.32 14.99
CA VAL A 142 -0.76 5.02 13.76
C VAL A 142 -1.10 6.51 13.86
N ASP A 143 -2.31 6.84 14.34
CA ASP A 143 -2.76 8.24 14.48
C ASP A 143 -2.02 8.96 15.62
N ALA A 144 -1.69 8.28 16.73
CA ALA A 144 -0.97 8.89 17.86
C ALA A 144 0.51 9.21 17.59
N GLN A 145 1.08 8.73 16.48
CA GLN A 145 2.46 9.06 16.10
C GLN A 145 2.58 10.16 15.02
N VAL A 146 1.44 10.70 14.57
CA VAL A 146 1.39 11.97 13.84
C VAL A 146 0.92 13.01 14.85
N PRO A 147 1.78 13.90 15.37
CA PRO A 147 1.30 15.03 16.13
C PRO A 147 0.33 15.81 15.24
N ASP A 148 -0.90 15.97 15.70
CA ASP A 148 -1.86 16.90 15.12
C ASP A 148 -1.33 18.31 15.35
N ASP A 149 -0.48 18.79 14.43
CA ASP A 149 0.03 20.15 14.42
C ASP A 149 -0.94 21.07 13.64
N THR A 150 -2.25 20.88 13.87
CA THR A 150 -3.30 21.79 13.43
C THR A 150 -4.14 22.33 14.58
N SER A 151 -3.44 22.85 15.59
CA SER A 151 -4.01 23.84 16.51
C SER A 151 -3.11 25.08 16.57
N ASP A 152 -3.01 25.82 15.47
CA ASP A 152 -2.93 27.30 15.53
C ASP A 152 -2.93 27.91 14.14
N LYS A 153 -4.07 28.52 13.79
CA LYS A 153 -4.14 29.81 13.08
C LYS A 153 -5.57 30.32 13.22
N LYS A 154 -5.77 31.05 14.31
CA LYS A 154 -6.87 31.99 14.50
C LYS A 154 -6.60 33.25 13.66
#